data_AF-A0A183GDL5-F1
#
_entry.id   AF-A0A183GDL5-F1
#
_cell.length_a   1.000
_cell.length_b   1.000
_cell.length_c   1.000
_cell.angle_alpha   90.00
_cell.angle_beta   90.00
_cell.angle_gamma   90.00
#
_symmetry.space_group_name_H-M   'P 1'
#
loop_
_entity.id
_entity.type
_entity.pdbx_description
1 polymer ?
#
loop_
_entity_poly.entity_id
_entity_poly.type
_entity_poly.pdbx_seq_one_letter_code
_entity_poly.pdbx_strand_id
1 'polypeptide(L)'
;MKKEASKKLRMKEAKEKFQELLAKGELYGRSSFSSFDSKLGKDPRFKAVEDTREREDLFYKFVLQLQKKEREESREKKEKRP
;
A
#
# COMPACT_ATOMS: atom_id res chain seq x y z
N MET A 1 -3.05 -22.84 -24.03
CA MET A 1 -2.29 -21.71 -23.46
C MET A 1 -3.12 -21.01 -22.36
N LYS A 2 -2.92 -21.34 -21.07
CA LYS A 2 -3.63 -20.66 -19.94
C LYS A 2 -2.77 -20.58 -18.66
N LYS A 3 -1.43 -20.48 -18.76
CA LYS A 3 -0.54 -20.44 -17.58
C LYS A 3 0.04 -19.05 -17.24
N GLU A 4 -0.03 -18.07 -18.15
CA GLU A 4 0.55 -16.74 -17.91
C GLU A 4 -0.40 -15.72 -17.27
N ALA A 5 -1.72 -15.84 -17.46
CA ALA A 5 -2.69 -14.92 -16.88
C ALA A 5 -2.75 -15.02 -15.34
N SER A 6 -2.65 -16.24 -14.80
CA SER A 6 -2.79 -16.50 -13.36
C SER A 6 -1.60 -15.99 -12.53
N LYS A 7 -0.38 -15.97 -13.10
CA LYS A 7 0.80 -15.41 -12.41
C LYS A 7 0.72 -13.89 -12.32
N LYS A 8 0.30 -13.22 -13.40
CA LYS A 8 0.08 -11.76 -13.42
C LYS A 8 -1.05 -11.33 -12.48
N LEU A 9 -2.12 -12.14 -12.40
CA LEU A 9 -3.24 -11.86 -11.51
C LEU A 9 -2.85 -11.97 -10.02
N ARG A 10 -2.14 -13.04 -9.64
CA ARG A 10 -1.67 -13.22 -8.25
C ARG A 10 -0.75 -12.09 -7.78
N MET A 11 0.14 -11.59 -8.65
CA MET A 11 0.99 -10.45 -8.33
C MET A 11 0.21 -9.14 -8.19
N LYS A 12 -0.84 -8.94 -8.99
CA LYS A 12 -1.74 -7.79 -8.81
C LYS A 12 -2.52 -7.89 -7.51
N GLU A 13 -3.11 -9.04 -7.21
CA GLU A 13 -3.85 -9.27 -5.97
C GLU A 13 -2.97 -9.08 -4.73
N ALA A 14 -1.72 -9.55 -4.75
CA ALA A 14 -0.79 -9.34 -3.64
C ALA A 14 -0.52 -7.84 -3.41
N LYS A 15 -0.32 -7.08 -4.49
CA LYS A 15 -0.12 -5.62 -4.43
C LYS A 15 -1.36 -4.89 -3.92
N GLU A 16 -2.55 -5.25 -4.41
CA GLU A 16 -3.81 -4.66 -3.97
C GLU A 16 -4.05 -4.94 -2.49
N LYS A 17 -3.90 -6.19 -2.05
CA LYS A 17 -4.04 -6.56 -0.64
C LYS A 17 -3.03 -5.86 0.25
N PHE A 18 -1.80 -5.66 -0.23
CA PHE A 18 -0.78 -4.90 0.48
C PHE A 18 -1.13 -3.41 0.57
N GLN A 19 -1.67 -2.81 -0.50
CA GLN A 19 -2.16 -1.42 -0.46
C GLN A 19 -3.35 -1.24 0.49
N GLU A 20 -4.31 -2.18 0.50
CA GLU A 20 -5.38 -2.17 1.50
C GLU A 20 -4.84 -2.25 2.92
N LEU A 21 -3.79 -3.06 3.14
CA LEU A 21 -3.13 -3.18 4.42
C LEU A 21 -2.42 -1.88 4.83
N LEU A 22 -1.73 -1.21 3.89
CA LEU A 22 -1.13 0.11 4.09
C LEU A 22 -2.18 1.17 4.46
N ALA A 23 -3.34 1.14 3.81
CA ALA A 23 -4.47 2.02 4.12
C ALA A 23 -5.07 1.72 5.50
N LYS A 24 -5.22 0.43 5.86
CA LYS A 24 -5.70 -0.01 7.18
C LYS A 24 -4.69 0.29 8.30
N GLY A 25 -3.40 0.38 7.97
CA GLY A 25 -2.33 0.68 8.90
C GLY A 25 -2.30 2.12 9.41
N GLU A 26 -3.24 2.96 8.97
CA GLU A 26 -3.35 4.38 9.33
C GLU A 26 -1.98 5.07 9.25
N LEU A 27 -1.29 4.83 8.13
CA LEU A 27 0.02 5.39 7.89
C LEU A 27 -0.08 6.90 7.67
N TYR A 28 0.96 7.59 8.08
CA TYR A 28 1.13 9.03 7.96
C TYR A 28 2.46 9.34 7.29
N GLY A 29 2.65 10.57 6.80
CA GLY A 29 3.88 10.99 6.12
C GLY A 29 5.19 10.75 6.90
N ARG A 30 5.13 10.54 8.21
CA ARG A 30 6.28 10.23 9.09
C ARG A 30 6.32 8.77 9.56
N SER A 31 5.46 7.91 9.04
CA SER A 31 5.45 6.48 9.38
C SER A 31 6.68 5.78 8.81
N SER A 32 7.29 4.91 9.61
CA SER A 32 8.43 4.09 9.21
C SER A 32 7.99 2.66 8.89
N PHE A 33 8.70 2.00 7.96
CA PHE A 33 8.40 0.62 7.57
C PHE A 33 8.48 -0.34 8.76
N SER A 34 9.45 -0.15 9.66
CA SER A 34 9.59 -0.98 10.87
C SER A 34 8.37 -0.92 11.80
N SER A 35 7.77 0.27 11.97
CA SER A 35 6.55 0.41 12.78
C SER A 35 5.35 -0.27 12.11
N PHE A 36 5.27 -0.18 10.78
CA PHE A 36 4.27 -0.89 9.98
C PHE A 36 4.45 -2.42 10.04
N ASP A 37 5.66 -2.93 9.85
CA ASP A 37 6.00 -4.35 9.94
C ASP A 37 5.72 -4.89 11.35
N SER A 38 6.05 -4.15 12.40
CA SER A 38 5.76 -4.58 13.78
C SER A 38 4.25 -4.70 14.06
N LYS A 39 3.43 -3.85 13.45
CA LYS A 39 1.96 -3.85 13.63
C LYS A 39 1.25 -4.85 12.71
N LEU A 40 1.63 -4.89 11.44
CA LEU A 40 0.90 -5.58 10.37
C LEU A 40 1.71 -6.71 9.73
N GLY A 41 2.94 -6.97 10.18
CA GLY A 41 3.79 -8.06 9.69
C GLY A 41 3.25 -9.47 9.98
N LYS A 42 2.36 -9.58 10.96
CA LYS A 42 1.62 -10.84 11.23
C LYS A 42 0.45 -11.05 10.28
N ASP A 43 0.01 -10.02 9.55
CA ASP A 43 -1.13 -10.10 8.64
C ASP A 43 -0.79 -10.95 7.41
N PRO A 44 -1.68 -11.87 6.98
CA PRO A 44 -1.45 -12.67 5.80
C PRO A 44 -1.29 -11.84 4.51
N ARG A 45 -1.87 -10.63 4.45
CA ARG A 45 -1.69 -9.70 3.33
C ARG A 45 -0.29 -9.10 3.27
N PHE A 46 0.36 -8.94 4.43
CA PHE A 46 1.76 -8.50 4.48
C PHE A 46 2.68 -9.59 3.92
N LYS A 47 2.40 -10.84 4.29
CA LYS A 47 3.13 -12.02 3.81
C LYS A 47 2.85 -12.36 2.34
N ALA A 48 1.79 -11.80 1.74
CA ALA A 48 1.45 -12.02 0.34
C ALA A 48 2.49 -11.43 -0.63
N VAL A 49 3.18 -10.37 -0.21
CA VAL A 49 4.34 -9.82 -0.94
C VAL A 49 5.59 -10.44 -0.34
N GLU A 50 6.10 -11.51 -0.93
CA GLU A 50 7.27 -12.21 -0.40
C GLU A 50 8.54 -11.35 -0.51
N ASP A 51 8.62 -10.50 -1.54
CA ASP A 51 9.78 -9.65 -1.79
C ASP A 51 9.82 -8.44 -0.85
N THR A 52 10.85 -8.39 0.00
CA THR A 52 11.04 -7.29 0.97
C THR A 52 11.29 -5.95 0.28
N ARG A 53 12.03 -5.93 -0.84
CA ARG A 53 12.28 -4.68 -1.58
C ARG A 53 10.98 -4.15 -2.17
N GLU A 54 10.13 -5.03 -2.70
CA GLU A 54 8.82 -4.64 -3.21
C GLU A 54 7.92 -4.12 -2.07
N ARG A 55 7.96 -4.74 -0.87
CA ARG A 55 7.24 -4.22 0.30
C ARG A 55 7.70 -2.82 0.69
N GLU A 56 9.01 -2.60 0.78
CA GLU A 56 9.58 -1.31 1.11
C GLU A 56 9.23 -0.27 0.05
N ASP A 57 9.39 -0.58 -1.24
CA ASP A 57 9.05 0.33 -2.35
C ASP A 57 7.55 0.71 -2.34
N LEU A 58 6.66 -0.26 -2.15
CA LEU A 58 5.21 -0.01 -2.03
C LEU A 58 4.89 0.85 -0.82
N PHE A 59 5.52 0.57 0.32
CA PHE A 59 5.35 1.36 1.54
C PHE A 59 5.82 2.80 1.35
N TYR A 60 7.06 3.01 0.87
CA TYR A 60 7.60 4.36 0.66
C TYR A 60 6.80 5.13 -0.39
N LYS A 61 6.38 4.48 -1.48
CA LYS A 61 5.47 5.08 -2.46
C LYS A 61 4.16 5.50 -1.81
N PHE A 62 3.56 4.66 -0.96
CA PHE A 62 2.32 5.00 -0.27
C PHE A 62 2.50 6.15 0.72
N VAL A 63 3.56 6.16 1.53
CA VAL A 63 3.87 7.26 2.46
C VAL A 63 4.16 8.57 1.71
N LEU A 64 4.91 8.53 0.62
CA LEU A 64 5.14 9.69 -0.26
C LEU A 64 3.83 10.17 -0.89
N GLN A 65 2.98 9.26 -1.34
CA GLN A 65 1.65 9.56 -1.85
C GLN A 65 0.76 10.15 -0.77
N LEU A 66 0.81 9.68 0.47
CA LEU A 66 0.09 10.26 1.60
C LEU A 66 0.59 11.67 1.89
N GLN A 67 1.90 11.93 1.89
CA GLN A 67 2.41 13.30 2.05
C GLN A 67 1.93 14.23 0.94
N LYS A 68 1.90 13.75 -0.31
CA LYS A 68 1.38 14.51 -1.45
C LYS A 68 -0.12 14.69 -1.35
N LYS A 69 -0.87 13.64 -1.04
CA LYS A 69 -2.32 13.65 -0.83
C LYS A 69 -2.70 14.51 0.37
N GLU A 70 -1.97 14.56 1.47
CA GLU A 70 -2.29 15.52 2.55
C GLU A 70 -2.20 16.98 2.05
N ARG A 71 -1.28 17.26 1.12
CA ARG A 71 -1.21 18.58 0.46
C ARG A 71 -2.29 18.78 -0.61
N GLU A 72 -2.63 17.74 -1.38
CA GLU A 72 -3.57 17.80 -2.51
C GLU A 72 -5.03 17.54 -2.14
N GLU A 73 -5.33 16.65 -1.19
CA GLU A 73 -6.65 16.37 -0.63
C GLU A 73 -7.22 17.59 0.09
N SER A 74 -6.36 18.47 0.62
CA SER A 74 -6.74 19.83 1.08
C SER A 74 -7.35 20.67 -0.07
N ARG A 75 -7.01 20.37 -1.33
CA ARG A 75 -7.60 20.98 -2.54
C ARG A 75 -8.76 20.14 -3.11
N GLU A 76 -8.67 18.81 -3.12
CA GLU A 76 -9.63 17.95 -3.84
C GLU A 76 -10.91 17.63 -3.04
N LYS A 77 -10.88 17.63 -1.70
CA LYS A 77 -12.11 17.51 -0.88
C LYS A 77 -13.07 18.70 -1.02
N LYS A 78 -12.64 19.80 -1.66
CA LYS A 78 -13.50 20.93 -2.01
C LYS A 78 -14.29 20.75 -3.31
N GLU A 79 -13.99 19.74 -4.15
CA GLU A 79 -14.58 19.62 -5.49
C GLU A 79 -15.53 18.42 -5.66
N LYS A 80 -15.64 17.52 -4.67
CA LYS A 80 -16.63 16.42 -4.67
C LYS A 80 -17.70 16.54 -3.59
N ARG A 81 -18.21 17.76 -3.39
CA ARG A 81 -19.48 17.96 -2.69
C ARG A 81 -20.46 18.54 -3.72
N PRO A 82 -21.36 17.72 -4.32
CA PRO A 82 -22.48 18.28 -5.06
C PRO A 82 -23.37 19.15 -4.16
#